data_AF-A0A6A5GV25-F1
#
_entry.id   AF-A0A6A5GV25-F1
#
_cell.length_a   1.000
_cell.length_b   1.000
_cell.length_c   1.000
_cell.angle_alpha   90.00
_cell.angle_beta   90.00
_cell.angle_gamma   90.00
#
_symmetry.space_group_name_H-M   'P 1'
#
loop_
_entity.id
_entity.type
_entity.pdbx_description
1 polymer ?
#
loop_
_entity_poly.entity_id
_entity_poly.type
_entity_poly.pdbx_seq_one_letter_code
_entity_poly.pdbx_strand_id
1 'polypeptide(L)'
;MSNVLRNFDYLEIIDFSLASNKCQFVIQSMKFQTFGIYKYLKRNTALTQHKTERNTICIEFTKEWTDYICALFRKDLSCLAMNSNSSTHEILSITDWINKKQWTLEYYVDAFFVKNRSSKYPVNWLTVDDIMISLCRIIMIETCSFDENDINRILKGWLNGNNSQLESFTVVLKMLNFQLVLDGIDFERKDETLKREFEYEFAGRQCNTLQFTGGFDIRRKDGTLATVQQRYHFPSNAPIFWFVMVVWPNN
;
A
#
# COMPACT_ATOMS: atom_id res chain seq x y z
N MET A 1 -25.14 8.10 -28.93
CA MET A 1 -24.60 7.83 -27.57
C MET A 1 -23.19 7.22 -27.60
N SER A 2 -22.86 6.30 -28.52
CA SER A 2 -21.53 5.66 -28.58
C SER A 2 -20.37 6.62 -28.96
N ASN A 3 -20.62 7.66 -29.77
CA ASN A 3 -19.57 8.62 -30.16
C ASN A 3 -19.18 9.60 -29.05
N VAL A 4 -20.06 9.86 -28.09
CA VAL A 4 -19.77 10.77 -26.95
C VAL A 4 -18.91 10.03 -25.93
N LEU A 5 -19.27 8.80 -25.58
CA LEU A 5 -18.55 7.97 -24.59
C LEU A 5 -17.12 7.57 -25.04
N ARG A 6 -16.82 7.59 -26.35
CA ARG A 6 -15.46 7.33 -26.86
C ARG A 6 -14.45 8.42 -26.52
N ASN A 7 -14.92 9.62 -26.19
CA ASN A 7 -14.08 10.77 -25.85
C ASN A 7 -13.89 10.95 -24.34
N PHE A 8 -14.62 10.18 -23.53
CA PHE A 8 -14.45 10.17 -22.08
C PHE A 8 -13.52 9.03 -21.67
N ASP A 9 -12.57 9.31 -20.79
CA ASP A 9 -11.84 8.25 -20.10
C ASP A 9 -12.80 7.53 -19.12
N TYR A 10 -12.54 6.26 -18.83
CA TYR A 10 -13.32 5.39 -17.93
C TYR A 10 -13.62 6.05 -16.58
N LEU A 11 -12.69 6.85 -16.06
CA LEU A 11 -12.85 7.60 -14.82
C LEU A 11 -13.83 8.77 -14.95
N GLU A 12 -13.86 9.45 -16.08
CA GLU A 12 -14.80 10.55 -16.32
C GLU A 12 -16.23 10.02 -16.54
N ILE A 13 -16.36 8.79 -17.06
CA ILE A 13 -17.65 8.08 -17.15
C ILE A 13 -18.19 7.76 -15.75
N ILE A 14 -17.33 7.31 -14.83
CA ILE A 14 -17.68 7.07 -13.41
C ILE A 14 -18.08 8.38 -12.70
N ASP A 15 -17.32 9.45 -12.91
CA ASP A 15 -17.63 10.75 -12.29
C ASP A 15 -18.99 11.28 -12.75
N PHE A 16 -19.29 11.07 -14.03
CA PHE A 16 -20.58 11.44 -14.62
C PHE A 16 -21.74 10.59 -14.06
N SER A 17 -21.52 9.32 -13.73
CA SER A 17 -22.57 8.48 -13.13
C SER A 17 -22.81 8.73 -11.66
N LEU A 18 -21.79 9.19 -10.93
CA LEU A 18 -21.96 9.66 -9.56
C LEU A 18 -22.91 10.88 -9.54
N ALA A 19 -22.82 11.75 -10.55
CA ALA A 19 -23.70 12.91 -10.73
C ALA A 19 -25.08 12.59 -11.35
N SER A 20 -25.30 11.38 -11.89
CA SER A 20 -26.52 11.05 -12.66
C SER A 20 -27.00 9.60 -12.47
N ASN A 21 -28.12 9.44 -11.77
CA ASN A 21 -28.80 8.16 -11.55
C ASN A 21 -29.16 7.40 -12.84
N LYS A 22 -29.30 8.11 -13.97
CA LYS A 22 -29.66 7.51 -15.28
C LYS A 22 -28.49 6.75 -15.95
N CYS A 23 -27.25 6.93 -15.48
CA CYS A 23 -26.05 6.33 -16.07
C CYS A 23 -25.52 5.09 -15.33
N GLN A 24 -26.13 4.71 -14.20
CA GLN A 24 -25.69 3.59 -13.35
C GLN A 24 -25.68 2.23 -14.09
N PHE A 25 -26.71 1.94 -14.89
CA PHE A 25 -26.83 0.68 -15.65
C PHE A 25 -25.78 0.54 -16.76
N VAL A 26 -25.34 1.65 -17.36
CA VAL A 26 -24.30 1.65 -18.40
C VAL A 26 -22.94 1.23 -17.82
N ILE A 27 -22.68 1.56 -16.56
CA ILE A 27 -21.40 1.30 -15.89
C ILE A 27 -21.36 -0.10 -15.27
N GLN A 28 -22.47 -0.62 -14.74
CA GLN A 28 -22.55 -2.00 -14.28
C GLN A 28 -22.28 -3.03 -15.40
N SER A 29 -22.63 -2.70 -16.65
CA SER A 29 -22.37 -3.55 -17.82
C SER A 29 -20.95 -3.45 -18.37
N MET A 30 -20.17 -2.44 -17.95
CA MET A 30 -18.76 -2.35 -18.28
C MET A 30 -17.99 -3.34 -17.40
N LYS A 31 -17.21 -4.24 -18.03
CA LYS A 31 -16.27 -5.10 -17.32
C LYS A 31 -15.13 -4.25 -16.76
N PHE A 32 -15.35 -3.60 -15.62
CA PHE A 32 -14.30 -2.93 -14.87
C PHE A 32 -13.35 -4.00 -14.33
N GLN A 33 -12.31 -4.28 -15.11
CA GLN A 33 -11.08 -4.80 -14.54
C GLN A 33 -10.66 -3.80 -13.47
N THR A 34 -10.30 -4.28 -12.29
CA THR A 34 -9.88 -3.55 -11.08
C THR A 34 -8.72 -2.59 -11.38
N PHE A 35 -9.02 -1.49 -12.07
CA PHE A 35 -8.06 -0.52 -12.56
C PHE A 35 -7.90 0.56 -11.50
N GLY A 36 -6.91 0.32 -10.64
CA GLY A 36 -6.15 1.32 -9.90
C GLY A 36 -6.87 2.62 -9.53
N ILE A 37 -7.54 2.59 -8.37
CA ILE A 37 -7.90 3.77 -7.55
C ILE A 37 -6.68 4.72 -7.39
N TYR A 38 -5.47 4.17 -7.53
CA TYR A 38 -4.18 4.87 -7.62
C TYR A 38 -4.13 6.08 -8.59
N LYS A 39 -4.88 6.08 -9.69
CA LYS A 39 -4.80 7.15 -10.71
C LYS A 39 -5.65 8.39 -10.37
N TYR A 40 -6.60 8.27 -9.43
CA TYR A 40 -7.59 9.32 -9.16
C TYR A 40 -7.11 10.39 -8.18
N LEU A 41 -6.31 10.02 -7.16
CA LEU A 41 -5.67 10.98 -6.24
C LEU A 41 -4.69 11.97 -6.92
N LYS A 42 -4.41 11.79 -8.22
CA LYS A 42 -3.51 12.63 -9.03
C LYS A 42 -4.20 13.45 -10.12
N ARG A 43 -5.52 13.31 -10.32
CA ARG A 43 -6.22 13.93 -11.45
C ARG A 43 -6.89 15.23 -11.03
N ASN A 44 -6.56 16.33 -11.72
CA ASN A 44 -7.37 17.55 -11.71
C ASN A 44 -8.62 17.27 -12.57
N THR A 45 -9.76 16.97 -11.96
CA THR A 45 -11.05 16.88 -12.66
C THR A 45 -11.78 18.22 -12.63
N ALA A 46 -12.65 18.45 -13.62
CA ALA A 46 -13.40 19.70 -13.81
C ALA A 46 -14.60 19.88 -12.85
N LEU A 47 -14.75 19.00 -11.84
CA LEU A 47 -15.71 19.15 -10.73
C LEU A 47 -15.14 20.10 -9.66
N THR A 48 -14.90 21.35 -10.05
CA THR A 48 -14.19 22.40 -9.30
C THR A 48 -15.04 23.08 -8.22
N GLN A 49 -15.81 22.34 -7.43
CA GLN A 49 -16.61 22.90 -6.32
C GLN A 49 -16.03 22.56 -4.93
N HIS A 50 -15.03 21.67 -4.86
CA HIS A 50 -14.42 21.23 -3.59
C HIS A 50 -12.89 21.30 -3.61
N LYS A 51 -12.32 22.42 -4.08
CA LYS A 51 -10.87 22.67 -3.98
C LYS A 51 -10.51 23.23 -2.61
N THR A 52 -9.60 22.58 -1.90
CA THR A 52 -8.64 23.26 -1.02
C THR A 52 -7.42 23.69 -1.85
N GLU A 53 -6.66 24.67 -1.35
CA GLU A 53 -5.65 25.50 -2.07
C GLU A 53 -4.49 24.74 -2.76
N ARG A 54 -4.46 23.41 -2.73
CA ARG A 54 -3.50 22.58 -3.46
C ARG A 54 -4.28 21.53 -4.25
N ASN A 55 -4.09 21.49 -5.57
CA ASN A 55 -4.71 20.59 -6.58
C ASN A 55 -4.75 19.09 -6.19
N THR A 56 -5.54 18.74 -5.18
CA THR A 56 -5.75 17.41 -4.64
C THR A 56 -7.25 17.30 -4.37
N ILE A 57 -7.85 16.20 -4.78
CA ILE A 57 -9.28 15.94 -4.55
C ILE A 57 -9.51 15.85 -3.03
N CYS A 58 -10.57 16.49 -2.53
CA CYS A 58 -10.89 16.47 -1.10
C CYS A 58 -11.13 15.03 -0.61
N ILE A 59 -10.64 14.71 0.59
CA ILE A 59 -10.78 13.38 1.21
C ILE A 59 -12.24 12.98 1.37
N GLU A 60 -13.12 13.93 1.66
CA GLU A 60 -14.56 13.64 1.78
C GLU A 60 -15.15 13.16 0.44
N PHE A 61 -14.76 13.79 -0.67
CA PHE A 61 -15.16 13.29 -2.00
C PHE A 61 -14.58 11.91 -2.29
N THR A 62 -13.34 11.64 -1.86
CA THR A 62 -12.70 10.33 -2.05
C THR A 62 -13.50 9.24 -1.32
N LYS A 63 -13.95 9.50 -0.09
CA LYS A 63 -14.78 8.57 0.68
C LYS A 63 -16.12 8.31 -0.02
N GLU A 64 -16.84 9.35 -0.42
CA GLU A 64 -18.14 9.22 -1.11
C GLU A 64 -18.00 8.45 -2.42
N TRP A 65 -16.96 8.76 -3.20
CA TRP A 65 -16.67 8.09 -4.46
C TRP A 65 -16.33 6.61 -4.25
N THR A 66 -15.51 6.29 -3.24
CA THR A 66 -15.20 4.90 -2.89
C THR A 66 -16.44 4.14 -2.44
N ASP A 67 -17.30 4.74 -1.60
CA ASP A 67 -18.55 4.13 -1.15
C ASP A 67 -19.47 3.78 -2.32
N TYR A 68 -19.63 4.73 -3.24
CA TYR A 68 -20.41 4.55 -4.45
C TYR A 68 -19.88 3.39 -5.31
N ILE A 69 -18.57 3.32 -5.55
CA ILE A 69 -17.96 2.28 -6.38
C ILE A 69 -18.06 0.90 -5.72
N CYS A 70 -17.77 0.81 -4.42
CA CYS A 70 -17.95 -0.42 -3.66
C CYS A 70 -19.39 -0.93 -3.74
N ALA A 71 -20.37 -0.05 -3.53
CA ALA A 71 -21.79 -0.39 -3.63
C ALA A 71 -22.20 -0.79 -5.06
N LEU A 72 -21.73 -0.06 -6.07
CA LEU A 72 -22.09 -0.27 -7.47
C LEU A 72 -21.63 -1.63 -7.99
N PHE A 73 -20.41 -2.04 -7.63
CA PHE A 73 -19.81 -3.30 -8.08
C PHE A 73 -19.95 -4.45 -7.08
N ARG A 74 -20.53 -4.20 -5.90
CA ARG A 74 -20.59 -5.16 -4.78
C ARG A 74 -19.21 -5.71 -4.45
N LYS A 75 -18.24 -4.80 -4.30
CA LYS A 75 -16.84 -5.12 -4.00
C LYS A 75 -16.35 -4.36 -2.79
N ASP A 76 -15.46 -5.00 -2.05
CA ASP A 76 -14.86 -4.46 -0.84
C ASP A 76 -13.61 -3.63 -1.15
N LEU A 77 -13.22 -2.80 -0.19
CA LEU A 77 -12.02 -1.99 -0.28
C LEU A 77 -10.78 -2.86 -0.09
N SER A 78 -10.05 -3.14 -1.18
CA SER A 78 -8.86 -4.00 -1.17
C SER A 78 -7.54 -3.24 -0.95
N CYS A 79 -7.51 -1.92 -1.20
CA CYS A 79 -6.26 -1.16 -1.18
C CYS A 79 -6.48 0.27 -0.73
N LEU A 80 -5.57 0.75 0.12
CA LEU A 80 -5.47 2.17 0.49
C LEU A 80 -4.15 2.75 0.00
N ALA A 81 -4.21 3.86 -0.72
CA ALA A 81 -3.04 4.61 -1.16
C ALA A 81 -3.11 6.05 -0.61
N MET A 82 -2.07 6.46 0.10
CA MET A 82 -2.01 7.77 0.75
C MET A 82 -0.79 8.57 0.28
N ASN A 83 -0.92 9.89 0.34
CA ASN A 83 0.20 10.80 0.16
C ASN A 83 0.87 11.03 1.52
N SER A 84 2.19 11.04 1.57
CA SER A 84 2.94 11.31 2.79
C SER A 84 2.71 12.70 3.38
N ASN A 85 2.30 13.65 2.56
CA ASN A 85 2.00 15.02 2.99
C ASN A 85 0.60 15.17 3.60
N SER A 86 -0.18 14.09 3.71
CA SER A 86 -1.48 14.12 4.40
C SER A 86 -1.29 14.51 5.87
N SER A 87 -2.17 15.39 6.35
CA SER A 87 -2.17 15.83 7.75
C SER A 87 -2.66 14.72 8.68
N THR A 88 -2.26 14.76 9.96
CA THR A 88 -2.71 13.82 10.98
C THR A 88 -4.25 13.75 11.07
N HIS A 89 -4.92 14.89 10.93
CA HIS A 89 -6.39 14.96 10.94
C HIS A 89 -7.01 14.21 9.76
N GLU A 90 -6.45 14.38 8.56
CA GLU A 90 -6.88 13.66 7.36
C GLU A 90 -6.70 12.15 7.51
N ILE A 91 -5.60 11.72 8.12
CA ILE A 91 -5.30 10.31 8.38
C ILE A 91 -6.29 9.73 9.38
N LEU A 92 -6.51 10.39 10.53
CA LEU A 92 -7.48 9.94 11.53
C LEU A 92 -8.89 9.81 10.93
N SER A 93 -9.28 10.79 10.12
CA SER A 93 -10.56 10.79 9.42
C SER A 93 -10.71 9.62 8.43
N ILE A 94 -9.61 9.20 7.78
CA ILE A 94 -9.59 8.02 6.90
C ILE A 94 -9.59 6.74 7.73
N THR A 95 -8.79 6.65 8.79
CA THR A 95 -8.72 5.49 9.69
C THR A 95 -10.08 5.21 10.31
N ASP A 96 -10.77 6.23 10.84
CA ASP A 96 -12.12 6.10 11.39
C ASP A 96 -13.13 5.62 10.33
N TRP A 97 -13.03 6.14 9.10
CA TRP A 97 -13.89 5.72 7.99
C TRP A 97 -13.62 4.25 7.59
N ILE A 98 -12.37 3.82 7.54
CA ILE A 98 -12.00 2.42 7.26
C ILE A 98 -12.47 1.51 8.39
N ASN A 99 -12.23 1.87 9.64
CA ASN A 99 -12.63 1.06 10.81
C ASN A 99 -14.15 0.86 10.85
N LYS A 100 -14.93 1.90 10.54
CA LYS A 100 -16.39 1.80 10.40
C LYS A 100 -16.80 0.83 9.29
N LYS A 101 -16.01 0.71 8.21
CA LYS A 101 -16.25 -0.28 7.16
C LYS A 101 -15.76 -1.67 7.53
N GLN A 102 -14.64 -1.82 8.24
CA GLN A 102 -14.14 -3.13 8.67
C GLN A 102 -15.18 -3.90 9.50
N TRP A 103 -15.99 -3.23 10.32
CA TRP A 103 -17.10 -3.87 11.04
C TRP A 103 -18.23 -4.41 10.14
N THR A 104 -18.28 -3.99 8.88
CA THR A 104 -19.26 -4.44 7.88
C THR A 104 -18.68 -5.38 6.82
N LEU A 105 -17.37 -5.59 6.81
CA LEU A 105 -16.66 -6.38 5.81
C LEU A 105 -16.20 -7.71 6.42
N GLU A 106 -16.38 -8.82 5.70
CA GLU A 106 -15.76 -10.11 6.05
C GLU A 106 -14.24 -10.11 5.85
N TYR A 107 -13.66 -9.06 5.23
CA TYR A 107 -12.25 -8.98 4.82
C TYR A 107 -11.60 -7.62 5.13
N TYR A 108 -10.31 -7.66 5.49
CA TYR A 108 -9.48 -6.48 5.80
C TYR A 108 -8.89 -5.84 4.52
N VAL A 109 -8.32 -4.64 4.64
CA VAL A 109 -7.60 -4.00 3.52
C VAL A 109 -6.35 -4.84 3.19
N ASP A 110 -6.31 -5.46 2.01
CA ASP A 110 -5.20 -6.33 1.61
C ASP A 110 -3.87 -5.59 1.49
N ALA A 111 -3.89 -4.34 1.03
CA ALA A 111 -2.67 -3.60 0.74
C ALA A 111 -2.71 -2.12 1.14
N PHE A 112 -1.63 -1.65 1.76
CA PHE A 112 -1.45 -0.28 2.22
C PHE A 112 -0.21 0.36 1.60
N PHE A 113 -0.41 1.49 0.91
CA PHE A 113 0.64 2.22 0.20
C PHE A 113 0.74 3.66 0.68
N VAL A 114 1.94 4.11 1.05
CA VAL A 114 2.21 5.53 1.33
C VAL A 114 3.29 6.00 0.38
N LYS A 115 2.94 6.96 -0.49
CA LYS A 115 3.90 7.53 -1.45
C LYS A 115 4.48 8.83 -0.94
N ASN A 116 5.81 8.87 -0.95
CA ASN A 116 6.64 9.98 -0.57
C ASN A 116 7.90 9.98 -1.45
N ARG A 117 8.01 10.98 -2.32
CA ARG A 117 9.21 11.14 -3.15
C ARG A 117 10.24 12.09 -2.55
N SER A 118 9.92 12.72 -1.41
CA SER A 118 10.78 13.71 -0.78
C SER A 118 11.45 13.13 0.46
N SER A 119 12.76 12.86 0.35
CA SER A 119 13.61 12.52 1.49
C SER A 119 13.68 13.64 2.55
N LYS A 120 13.30 14.87 2.18
CA LYS A 120 13.29 16.03 3.09
C LYS A 120 12.14 15.99 4.10
N TYR A 121 11.03 15.33 3.76
CA TYR A 121 9.84 15.28 4.61
C TYR A 121 9.36 13.82 4.69
N PRO A 122 10.11 12.94 5.39
CA PRO A 122 9.75 11.53 5.51
C PRO A 122 8.40 11.36 6.21
N VAL A 123 7.73 10.24 5.94
CA VAL A 123 6.53 9.82 6.69
C VAL A 123 6.92 9.66 8.16
N ASN A 124 6.21 10.37 9.04
CA ASN A 124 6.48 10.44 10.48
C ASN A 124 5.23 10.23 11.35
N TRP A 125 4.04 10.15 10.74
CA TRP A 125 2.78 9.92 11.42
C TRP A 125 2.46 8.44 11.61
N LEU A 126 3.17 7.56 10.90
CA LEU A 126 3.01 6.11 11.00
C LEU A 126 4.04 5.57 11.98
N THR A 127 3.58 4.85 12.98
CA THR A 127 4.44 4.27 14.03
C THR A 127 4.72 2.80 13.79
N VAL A 128 5.73 2.27 14.46
CA VAL A 128 6.01 0.83 14.49
C VAL A 128 4.79 0.03 14.98
N ASP A 129 4.07 0.56 15.97
CA ASP A 129 2.91 -0.13 16.54
C ASP A 129 1.77 -0.20 15.53
N ASP A 130 1.53 0.86 14.73
CA ASP A 130 0.55 0.85 13.64
C ASP A 130 0.86 -0.23 12.59
N ILE A 131 2.14 -0.42 12.26
CA ILE A 131 2.58 -1.49 11.35
C ILE A 131 2.32 -2.88 11.94
N MET A 132 2.63 -3.05 13.22
CA MET A 132 2.52 -4.36 13.89
C MET A 132 1.08 -4.80 14.11
N ILE A 133 0.16 -3.88 14.40
CA ILE A 133 -1.27 -4.19 14.57
C ILE A 133 -2.03 -4.24 13.23
N SER A 134 -1.40 -3.81 12.14
CA SER A 134 -1.98 -3.88 10.81
C SER A 134 -2.31 -5.33 10.44
N LEU A 135 -3.41 -5.48 9.69
CA LEU A 135 -3.85 -6.74 9.09
C LEU A 135 -3.63 -6.75 7.58
N CYS A 136 -2.81 -5.82 7.07
CA CYS A 136 -2.47 -5.73 5.66
C CYS A 136 -1.48 -6.83 5.28
N ARG A 137 -1.78 -7.51 4.18
CA ARG A 137 -0.91 -8.49 3.52
C ARG A 137 0.29 -7.84 2.85
N ILE A 138 0.09 -6.66 2.27
CA ILE A 138 1.13 -5.88 1.60
C ILE A 138 1.22 -4.49 2.22
N ILE A 139 2.39 -4.12 2.71
CA ILE A 139 2.67 -2.79 3.24
C ILE A 139 3.85 -2.20 2.47
N MET A 140 3.63 -1.06 1.81
CA MET A 140 4.68 -0.35 1.09
C MET A 140 4.65 1.13 1.46
N ILE A 141 5.69 1.60 2.12
CA ILE A 141 5.88 3.01 2.44
C ILE A 141 7.12 3.46 1.66
N GLU A 142 7.07 4.61 1.00
CA GLU A 142 8.28 5.18 0.40
C GLU A 142 9.15 5.78 1.53
N THR A 143 9.64 7.01 1.43
CA THR A 143 10.52 7.56 2.49
C THR A 143 9.81 7.72 3.83
N CYS A 144 10.27 6.98 4.85
CA CYS A 144 9.89 7.13 6.25
C CYS A 144 11.12 7.36 7.15
N SER A 145 10.89 7.50 8.45
CA SER A 145 11.90 7.88 9.45
C SER A 145 12.37 6.72 10.33
N PHE A 146 12.00 5.47 10.00
CA PHE A 146 12.41 4.30 10.78
C PHE A 146 13.92 4.11 10.78
N ASP A 147 14.44 3.72 11.95
CA ASP A 147 15.83 3.36 12.15
C ASP A 147 16.01 1.83 12.32
N GLU A 148 17.22 1.39 12.66
CA GLU A 148 17.51 -0.02 12.91
C GLU A 148 16.68 -0.61 14.05
N ASN A 149 16.39 0.15 15.10
CA ASN A 149 15.62 -0.32 16.25
C ASN A 149 14.15 -0.48 15.87
N ASP A 150 13.60 0.46 15.10
CA ASP A 150 12.23 0.37 14.59
C ASP A 150 12.06 -0.86 13.70
N ILE A 151 12.98 -1.10 12.77
CA ILE A 151 12.94 -2.29 11.91
C ILE A 151 13.14 -3.57 12.74
N ASN A 152 14.07 -3.60 13.69
CA ASN A 152 14.25 -4.74 14.59
C ASN A 152 12.97 -5.07 15.37
N ARG A 153 12.27 -4.05 15.89
CA ARG A 153 10.98 -4.21 16.57
C ARG A 153 9.91 -4.79 15.65
N ILE A 154 9.81 -4.29 14.41
CA ILE A 154 8.86 -4.82 13.42
C ILE A 154 9.15 -6.30 13.13
N LEU A 155 10.42 -6.65 12.88
CA LEU A 155 10.83 -8.04 12.60
C LEU A 155 10.54 -8.96 13.79
N LYS A 156 10.89 -8.55 15.02
CA LYS A 156 10.58 -9.30 16.25
C LYS A 156 9.08 -9.43 16.49
N GLY A 157 8.30 -8.38 16.20
CA GLY A 157 6.84 -8.41 16.27
C GLY A 157 6.26 -9.50 15.36
N TRP A 158 6.70 -9.52 14.10
CA TRP A 158 6.28 -10.54 13.13
C TRP A 158 6.70 -11.96 13.53
N LEU A 159 7.95 -12.14 14.01
CA LEU A 159 8.45 -13.43 14.53
C LEU A 159 7.64 -13.94 15.74
N ASN A 160 7.01 -13.04 16.48
CA ASN A 160 6.12 -13.36 17.61
C ASN A 160 4.64 -13.53 17.22
N GLY A 161 4.31 -13.43 15.93
CA GLY A 161 2.97 -13.71 15.40
C GLY A 161 2.12 -12.48 15.07
N ASN A 162 2.64 -11.26 15.24
CA ASN A 162 1.94 -10.06 14.78
C ASN A 162 1.84 -10.04 13.25
N ASN A 163 0.71 -9.54 12.73
CA ASN A 163 0.39 -9.50 11.30
C ASN A 163 0.72 -10.82 10.57
N SER A 164 0.06 -11.91 10.98
CA SER A 164 0.34 -13.26 10.48
C SER A 164 0.05 -13.44 8.98
N GLN A 165 -0.72 -12.53 8.39
CA GLN A 165 -1.09 -12.49 6.98
C GLN A 165 -0.08 -11.71 6.12
N LEU A 166 0.93 -11.07 6.72
CA LEU A 166 1.92 -10.28 5.98
C LEU A 166 2.66 -11.14 4.95
N GLU A 167 2.60 -10.72 3.69
CA GLU A 167 3.37 -11.29 2.57
C GLU A 167 4.54 -10.39 2.18
N SER A 168 4.39 -9.07 2.29
CA SER A 168 5.44 -8.12 1.90
C SER A 168 5.40 -6.84 2.73
N PHE A 169 6.57 -6.46 3.26
CA PHE A 169 6.80 -5.19 3.92
C PHE A 169 7.99 -4.47 3.27
N THR A 170 7.73 -3.29 2.72
CA THR A 170 8.70 -2.53 1.94
C THR A 170 8.74 -1.08 2.40
N VAL A 171 9.94 -0.57 2.73
CA VAL A 171 10.15 0.83 3.15
C VAL A 171 11.38 1.45 2.49
N VAL A 172 11.42 2.77 2.32
CA VAL A 172 12.62 3.47 1.84
C VAL A 172 13.31 4.19 2.99
N LEU A 173 14.55 3.79 3.26
CA LEU A 173 15.32 4.23 4.43
C LEU A 173 16.75 4.62 4.05
N LYS A 174 17.46 5.25 4.98
CA LYS A 174 18.93 5.33 4.90
C LYS A 174 19.53 3.93 4.99
N MET A 175 20.78 3.77 4.56
CA MET A 175 21.51 2.51 4.72
C MET A 175 21.54 2.12 6.21
N LEU A 176 21.02 0.93 6.52
CA LEU A 176 20.88 0.42 7.88
C LEU A 176 22.08 -0.43 8.27
N ASN A 177 22.42 -0.43 9.56
CA ASN A 177 23.32 -1.43 10.12
C ASN A 177 22.57 -2.74 10.41
N PHE A 178 22.77 -3.74 9.54
CA PHE A 178 22.09 -5.04 9.67
C PHE A 178 22.45 -5.82 10.94
N GLN A 179 23.59 -5.53 11.58
CA GLN A 179 23.92 -6.13 12.88
C GLN A 179 22.93 -5.67 13.97
N LEU A 180 22.45 -4.43 13.90
CA LEU A 180 21.45 -3.90 14.82
C LEU A 180 20.04 -4.33 14.42
N VAL A 181 19.74 -4.31 13.11
CA VAL A 181 18.45 -4.75 12.58
C VAL A 181 18.15 -6.21 12.96
N LEU A 182 19.16 -7.07 12.91
CA LEU A 182 19.03 -8.50 13.21
C LEU A 182 19.44 -8.87 14.65
N ASP A 183 19.68 -7.89 15.52
CA ASP A 183 20.08 -8.16 16.89
C ASP A 183 19.02 -8.97 17.64
N GLY A 184 19.45 -10.09 18.25
CA GLY A 184 18.57 -11.03 18.94
C GLY A 184 17.58 -11.77 18.03
N ILE A 185 17.84 -11.87 16.72
CA ILE A 185 17.06 -12.66 15.77
C ILE A 185 17.95 -13.78 15.21
N ASP A 186 17.45 -15.01 15.21
CA ASP A 186 18.11 -16.10 14.49
C ASP A 186 17.91 -15.93 12.98
N PHE A 187 19.02 -15.89 12.24
CA PHE A 187 19.00 -15.69 10.79
C PHE A 187 20.01 -16.56 10.06
N GLU A 188 19.71 -16.84 8.79
CA GLU A 188 20.64 -17.47 7.86
C GLU A 188 20.99 -16.48 6.73
N ARG A 189 22.27 -16.13 6.60
CA ARG A 189 22.72 -15.32 5.48
C ARG A 189 22.81 -16.18 4.22
N LYS A 190 22.11 -15.78 3.16
CA LYS A 190 22.15 -16.46 1.87
C LYS A 190 23.25 -15.92 0.97
N ASP A 191 23.78 -16.81 0.14
CA ASP A 191 24.84 -16.52 -0.83
C ASP A 191 24.39 -15.50 -1.89
N GLU A 192 25.30 -14.61 -2.28
CA GLU A 192 25.07 -13.54 -3.26
C GLU A 192 24.78 -14.06 -4.69
N THR A 193 25.04 -15.33 -4.97
CA THR A 193 24.71 -15.97 -6.24
C THR A 193 23.29 -16.54 -6.26
N LEU A 194 22.67 -16.73 -5.08
CA LEU A 194 21.30 -17.25 -4.97
C LEU A 194 20.31 -16.19 -5.44
N LYS A 195 19.59 -16.48 -6.52
CA LYS A 195 18.50 -15.64 -7.03
C LYS A 195 17.16 -16.30 -6.72
N ARG A 196 16.26 -15.54 -6.09
CA ARG A 196 14.89 -15.95 -5.81
C ARG A 196 13.94 -14.88 -6.32
N GLU A 197 12.77 -15.31 -6.76
CA GLU A 197 11.74 -14.46 -7.31
C GLU A 197 10.50 -14.58 -6.44
N PHE A 198 10.06 -13.45 -5.89
CA PHE A 198 8.85 -13.37 -5.10
C PHE A 198 7.75 -12.75 -5.96
N GLU A 199 6.75 -13.56 -6.25
CA GLU A 199 5.54 -13.13 -6.95
C GLU A 199 4.49 -12.77 -5.92
N TYR A 200 3.84 -11.62 -6.11
CA TYR A 200 2.69 -11.25 -5.30
C TYR A 200 1.54 -10.79 -6.19
N GLU A 201 0.33 -11.07 -5.70
CA GLU A 201 -0.90 -10.66 -6.36
C GLU A 201 -1.40 -9.34 -5.78
N PHE A 202 -1.86 -8.44 -6.65
CA PHE A 202 -2.50 -7.20 -6.24
C PHE A 202 -3.82 -7.04 -7.00
N ALA A 203 -4.92 -6.89 -6.24
CA ALA A 203 -6.26 -6.60 -6.76
C ALA A 203 -6.74 -7.56 -7.88
N GLY A 204 -6.46 -8.86 -7.75
CA GLY A 204 -6.89 -9.87 -8.73
C GLY A 204 -5.90 -10.08 -9.88
N ARG A 205 -4.67 -9.53 -9.80
CA ARG A 205 -3.65 -9.62 -10.86
C ARG A 205 -2.28 -9.88 -10.29
N GLN A 206 -1.57 -10.82 -10.92
CA GLN A 206 -0.14 -11.01 -10.70
C GLN A 206 0.59 -9.70 -11.00
N CYS A 207 1.30 -9.18 -10.00
CA CYS A 207 2.08 -7.95 -10.08
C CYS A 207 3.56 -8.24 -10.34
N ASN A 208 4.36 -7.17 -10.42
CA ASN A 208 5.80 -7.23 -10.60
C ASN A 208 6.45 -8.25 -9.66
N THR A 209 7.38 -9.03 -10.20
CA THR A 209 8.22 -9.95 -9.43
C THR A 209 9.30 -9.17 -8.68
N LEU A 210 9.42 -9.38 -7.37
CA LEU A 210 10.54 -8.88 -6.58
C LEU A 210 11.70 -9.87 -6.68
N GLN A 211 12.84 -9.41 -7.20
CA GLN A 211 14.04 -10.22 -7.26
C GLN A 211 14.86 -10.07 -5.97
N PHE A 212 15.25 -11.22 -5.42
CA PHE A 212 16.13 -11.34 -4.27
C PHE A 212 17.44 -11.96 -4.71
N THR A 213 18.54 -11.33 -4.34
CA THR A 213 19.88 -11.87 -4.52
C THR A 213 20.48 -11.98 -3.12
N GLY A 214 20.79 -13.19 -2.65
CA GLY A 214 21.16 -13.43 -1.26
C GLY A 214 20.08 -13.02 -0.26
N GLY A 215 20.48 -12.19 0.71
CA GLY A 215 19.61 -11.68 1.78
C GLY A 215 19.78 -12.43 3.11
N PHE A 216 18.95 -12.09 4.08
CA PHE A 216 18.93 -12.74 5.39
C PHE A 216 17.59 -13.42 5.58
N ASP A 217 17.62 -14.74 5.70
CA ASP A 217 16.44 -15.56 5.95
C ASP A 217 16.19 -15.60 7.46
N ILE A 218 14.97 -15.26 7.86
CA ILE A 218 14.48 -15.34 9.24
C ILE A 218 13.28 -16.27 9.28
N ARG A 219 13.10 -17.03 10.36
CA ARG A 219 12.06 -18.04 10.45
C ARG A 219 11.19 -17.82 11.69
N ARG A 220 9.89 -17.71 11.46
CA ARG A 220 8.89 -17.65 12.54
C ARG A 220 8.74 -19.03 13.20
N LYS A 221 8.25 -19.06 14.44
CA LYS A 221 8.12 -20.29 15.24
C LYS A 221 7.27 -21.39 14.59
N ASP A 222 6.33 -21.03 13.72
CA ASP A 222 5.50 -21.96 12.96
C ASP A 222 6.17 -22.49 11.67
N GLY A 223 7.44 -22.12 11.43
CA GLY A 223 8.22 -22.56 10.29
C GLY A 223 8.14 -21.63 9.08
N THR A 224 7.26 -20.63 9.09
CA THR A 224 7.13 -19.67 7.98
C THR A 224 8.43 -18.90 7.77
N LEU A 225 8.90 -18.89 6.52
CA LEU A 225 10.17 -18.29 6.11
C LEU A 225 9.95 -16.87 5.58
N ALA A 226 10.77 -15.94 6.02
CA ALA A 226 10.87 -14.62 5.40
C ALA A 226 12.32 -14.31 5.01
N THR A 227 12.49 -13.46 4.00
CA THR A 227 13.80 -12.93 3.60
C THR A 227 13.78 -11.41 3.71
N VAL A 228 14.79 -10.85 4.37
CA VAL A 228 15.01 -9.40 4.45
C VAL A 228 16.27 -8.97 3.68
N GLN A 229 16.21 -7.82 3.02
CA GLN A 229 17.34 -7.22 2.32
C GLN A 229 17.20 -5.70 2.21
N GLN A 230 18.34 -5.00 2.09
CA GLN A 230 18.38 -3.60 1.68
C GLN A 230 19.44 -3.44 0.60
N ARG A 231 19.03 -3.15 -0.65
CA ARG A 231 19.95 -3.14 -1.80
C ARG A 231 19.67 -2.06 -2.81
N TYR A 232 18.42 -1.96 -3.24
CA TYR A 232 18.09 -1.14 -4.40
C TYR A 232 18.03 0.33 -4.01
N HIS A 233 18.81 1.16 -4.70
CA HIS A 233 18.79 2.60 -4.53
C HIS A 233 17.41 3.16 -4.92
N PHE A 234 16.84 4.01 -4.07
CA PHE A 234 15.61 4.72 -4.39
C PHE A 234 15.95 5.97 -5.22
N PRO A 235 15.24 6.25 -6.34
CA PRO A 235 15.58 7.35 -7.24
C PRO A 235 15.34 8.73 -6.58
N SER A 236 16.34 9.18 -5.80
CA SER A 236 16.38 10.47 -5.13
C SER A 236 17.83 10.99 -5.07
N ASN A 237 18.00 12.25 -4.68
CA ASN A 237 19.33 12.85 -4.48
C ASN A 237 20.01 12.41 -3.17
N ALA A 238 19.30 11.75 -2.26
CA ALA A 238 19.84 11.24 -1.00
C ALA A 238 20.22 9.76 -1.14
N PRO A 239 21.23 9.27 -0.41
CA PRO A 239 21.63 7.86 -0.41
C PRO A 239 20.64 7.03 0.42
N ILE A 240 19.47 6.78 -0.15
CA ILE A 240 18.37 6.03 0.46
C ILE A 240 18.03 4.80 -0.39
N PHE A 241 17.62 3.73 0.27
CA PHE A 241 17.53 2.39 -0.28
C PHE A 241 16.22 1.74 0.14
N TRP A 242 15.70 0.88 -0.73
CA TRP A 242 14.61 -0.02 -0.40
C TRP A 242 15.08 -1.07 0.60
N PHE A 243 14.47 -1.05 1.79
CA PHE A 243 14.41 -2.20 2.68
C PHE A 243 13.19 -3.02 2.27
N VAL A 244 13.38 -4.32 2.09
CA VAL A 244 12.34 -5.25 1.65
C VAL A 244 12.37 -6.48 2.53
N MET A 245 11.20 -6.84 3.05
CA MET A 245 10.90 -8.12 3.68
C MET A 245 9.81 -8.81 2.86
N VAL A 246 10.02 -10.05 2.47
CA VAL A 246 8.98 -10.91 1.87
C VAL A 246 8.83 -12.19 2.67
N VAL A 247 7.59 -12.66 2.77
CA VAL A 247 7.25 -13.92 3.44
C VAL A 247 6.94 -14.94 2.36
N TRP A 248 7.72 -16.01 2.30
CA TRP A 248 7.57 -17.04 1.28
C TRP A 248 6.33 -17.88 1.58
N PRO A 249 5.53 -18.23 0.54
CA PRO A 249 4.44 -19.17 0.72
C PRO A 249 5.00 -20.51 1.23
N ASN A 250 4.34 -21.10 2.21
CA ASN A 250 4.68 -22.44 2.68
C ASN A 250 4.34 -23.43 1.54
N ASN A 251 5.35 -24.15 1.04
CA ASN A 251 5.15 -25.27 0.12
C ASN A 251 4.43 -26.44 0.78
#